data_AF-A0A843AX26-F1
#
_entry.id   AF-A0A843AX26-F1
#
_cell.length_a   1.000
_cell.length_b   1.000
_cell.length_c   1.000
_cell.angle_alpha   90.00
_cell.angle_beta   90.00
_cell.angle_gamma   90.00
#
_symmetry.space_group_name_H-M   'P 1'
#
loop_
_entity.id
_entity.type
_entity.pdbx_description
1 polymer ?
#
loop_
_entity_poly.entity_id
_entity_poly.type
_entity_poly.pdbx_seq_one_letter_code
_entity_poly.pdbx_strand_id
1 'polypeptide(L)'
;MGSKLKAQCKGCGFRSEDLYAGFGFQGAGDHYMWPSICPKCQSFGLKDQRHPPQRCRRCKSEVVFYGSEDFSQKYFPDRLKAEPVGEDISTNIREGRHVCPECGKVALTFEEIGDWA
;
A
#
# COMPACT_ATOMS: atom_id res chain seq x y z
N MET A 1 6.59 -18.62 -1.22
CA MET A 1 5.18 -18.77 -1.57
C MET A 1 4.35 -17.60 -1.08
N GLY A 2 3.93 -16.80 -2.04
CA GLY A 2 3.11 -15.61 -1.87
C GLY A 2 2.59 -15.14 -3.23
N SER A 3 1.77 -14.09 -3.24
CA SER A 3 1.18 -13.54 -4.46
C SER A 3 2.07 -12.46 -5.05
N LYS A 4 2.13 -12.41 -6.38
CA LYS A 4 2.71 -11.31 -7.14
C LYS A 4 1.58 -10.37 -7.55
N LEU A 5 1.69 -9.11 -7.13
CA LEU A 5 0.72 -8.06 -7.39
C LEU A 5 1.33 -6.98 -8.28
N LYS A 6 0.47 -6.25 -8.99
CA LYS A 6 0.84 -5.04 -9.71
C LYS A 6 -0.16 -3.94 -9.43
N ALA A 7 0.33 -2.75 -9.11
CA ALA A 7 -0.51 -1.59 -8.89
C ALA A 7 -0.62 -0.76 -10.18
N GLN A 8 -1.83 -0.37 -10.56
CA GLN A 8 -2.08 0.49 -11.71
C GLN A 8 -3.03 1.63 -11.34
N CYS A 9 -2.75 2.84 -11.81
CA CYS A 9 -3.64 3.97 -11.66
C CYS A 9 -4.42 4.25 -12.94
N LYS A 10 -5.76 4.25 -12.85
CA LYS A 10 -6.63 4.61 -13.97
C LYS A 10 -6.61 6.11 -14.28
N GLY A 11 -6.23 6.95 -13.32
CA GLY A 11 -6.25 8.41 -13.46
C GLY A 11 -5.05 9.03 -14.17
N CYS A 12 -3.83 8.51 -13.93
CA CYS A 12 -2.60 9.04 -14.53
C CYS A 12 -1.77 8.01 -15.32
N GLY A 13 -2.21 6.74 -15.37
CA GLY A 13 -1.50 5.68 -16.09
C GLY A 13 -0.29 5.10 -15.35
N PHE A 14 -0.03 5.51 -14.10
CA PHE A 14 1.02 4.92 -13.26
C PHE A 14 0.90 3.39 -13.22
N ARG A 15 2.05 2.71 -13.30
CA ARG A 15 2.20 1.27 -13.12
C ARG A 15 3.38 1.01 -12.19
N SER A 16 3.17 0.23 -11.14
CA SER A 16 4.26 -0.18 -10.26
C SER A 16 5.13 -1.27 -10.90
N GLU A 17 6.32 -1.44 -10.33
CA GLU A 17 7.05 -2.71 -10.45
C GLU A 17 6.24 -3.85 -9.83
N ASP A 18 6.67 -5.08 -10.08
CA ASP A 18 6.04 -6.27 -9.51
C ASP A 18 6.21 -6.28 -7.98
N LEU A 19 5.11 -6.41 -7.26
CA LEU A 19 5.05 -6.42 -5.80
C LEU A 19 4.92 -7.86 -5.33
N TYR A 20 5.91 -8.35 -4.61
CA TYR A 20 5.95 -9.72 -4.10
C TYR A 20 5.39 -9.76 -2.68
N ALA A 21 4.07 -9.92 -2.57
CA ALA A 21 3.38 -10.03 -1.29
C ALA A 21 3.54 -11.46 -0.73
N GLY A 22 3.65 -11.58 0.60
CA GLY A 22 3.94 -12.84 1.30
C GLY A 22 5.41 -13.00 1.72
N PHE A 23 5.73 -14.09 2.42
CA PHE A 23 7.09 -14.38 2.94
C PHE A 23 7.57 -15.81 2.67
N GLY A 24 6.75 -16.67 2.05
CA GLY A 24 7.06 -18.10 1.95
C GLY A 24 7.13 -18.81 3.30
N PHE A 25 7.74 -20.00 3.34
CA PHE A 25 7.78 -20.87 4.52
C PHE A 25 8.74 -20.35 5.62
N GLN A 26 9.79 -19.62 5.27
CA GLN A 26 10.69 -18.96 6.22
C GLN A 26 10.12 -17.59 6.60
N GLY A 27 9.39 -17.53 7.71
CA GLY A 27 8.77 -16.28 8.22
C GLY A 27 7.24 -16.24 8.14
N ALA A 28 6.61 -17.36 7.75
CA ALA A 28 5.16 -17.52 7.81
C ALA A 28 4.66 -17.29 9.24
N GLY A 29 3.95 -16.18 9.46
CA GLY A 29 3.36 -15.81 10.74
C GLY A 29 4.11 -14.73 11.53
N ASP A 30 5.35 -14.40 11.20
CA ASP A 30 6.07 -13.30 11.87
C ASP A 30 6.04 -12.02 11.05
N HIS A 31 6.11 -12.15 9.72
CA HIS A 31 6.13 -11.01 8.82
C HIS A 31 4.92 -10.97 7.87
N TYR A 32 4.50 -9.77 7.48
CA TYR A 32 3.40 -9.57 6.53
C TYR A 32 3.69 -8.39 5.60
N MET A 33 4.20 -8.69 4.39
CA MET A 33 4.46 -7.67 3.37
C MET A 33 3.15 -7.11 2.85
N TRP A 34 2.93 -5.83 3.07
CA TRP A 34 1.74 -5.12 2.65
C TRP A 34 2.09 -3.82 1.91
N PRO A 35 1.31 -3.40 0.90
CA PRO A 35 1.53 -2.12 0.23
C PRO A 35 1.43 -0.94 1.19
N SER A 36 2.36 -0.01 1.03
CA SER A 36 2.48 1.19 1.85
C SER A 36 2.88 2.39 0.99
N ILE A 37 2.57 3.57 1.50
CA ILE A 37 2.93 4.85 0.89
C ILE A 37 3.41 5.84 1.94
N CYS A 38 4.41 6.65 1.59
CA CYS A 38 4.87 7.73 2.44
C CYS A 38 4.06 9.02 2.18
N PRO A 39 3.39 9.61 3.19
CA PRO A 39 2.62 10.84 3.01
C PRO A 39 3.45 12.04 2.56
N LYS A 40 4.75 12.10 2.92
CA LYS A 40 5.61 13.25 2.60
C LYS A 40 6.23 13.22 1.21
N CYS A 41 6.65 12.04 0.74
CA CYS A 41 7.43 11.93 -0.51
C CYS A 41 6.81 10.95 -1.51
N GLN A 42 5.61 10.44 -1.21
CA GLN A 42 4.84 9.55 -2.08
C GLN A 42 5.56 8.25 -2.47
N SER A 43 6.65 7.91 -1.77
CA SER A 43 7.36 6.66 -1.98
C SER A 43 6.43 5.49 -1.67
N PHE A 44 6.15 4.69 -2.70
CA PHE A 44 5.27 3.53 -2.67
C PHE A 44 6.08 2.23 -2.68
N GLY A 45 5.57 1.19 -2.02
CA GLY A 45 6.13 -0.16 -2.10
C GLY A 45 5.65 -1.06 -0.95
N LEU A 46 6.18 -2.27 -0.88
CA LEU A 46 5.85 -3.23 0.17
C LEU A 46 6.68 -2.97 1.44
N LYS A 47 6.01 -3.09 2.59
CA LYS A 47 6.62 -3.03 3.93
C LYS A 47 5.97 -4.05 4.84
N ASP A 48 6.69 -4.44 5.89
CA ASP A 48 6.15 -5.37 6.88
C ASP A 48 5.17 -4.66 7.82
N GLN A 49 3.89 -5.02 7.74
CA GLN A 49 2.83 -4.42 8.55
C GLN A 49 2.79 -4.96 9.98
N ARG A 50 3.36 -6.15 10.26
CA ARG A 50 3.38 -6.74 11.61
C ARG A 50 4.36 -6.08 12.56
N HIS A 51 5.36 -5.39 12.01
CA HIS A 51 6.39 -4.71 12.78
C HIS A 51 6.39 -3.17 12.56
N PRO A 52 5.31 -2.45 12.92
CA PRO A 52 5.31 -0.99 12.88
C PRO A 52 6.16 -0.40 14.02
N PRO A 53 6.67 0.84 13.88
CA PRO A 53 6.48 1.74 12.76
C PRO A 53 7.45 1.46 11.61
N GLN A 54 6.93 1.37 10.40
CA GLN A 54 7.75 1.28 9.20
C GLN A 54 8.09 2.69 8.68
N ARG A 55 9.35 2.89 8.29
CA ARG A 55 9.86 4.19 7.84
C ARG A 55 10.17 4.21 6.35
N CYS A 56 9.89 5.34 5.73
CA CYS A 56 10.25 5.62 4.35
C CYS A 56 11.78 5.61 4.21
N ARG A 57 12.30 4.91 3.20
CA ARG A 57 13.75 4.87 2.95
C ARG A 57 14.32 6.23 2.56
N ARG A 58 13.55 7.03 1.82
CA ARG A 58 13.94 8.36 1.27
C ARG A 58 13.94 9.46 2.34
N CYS A 59 12.81 9.70 3.00
CA CYS A 59 12.64 10.84 3.91
C CYS A 59 12.52 10.47 5.40
N LYS A 60 12.69 9.19 5.75
CA LYS A 60 12.64 8.64 7.13
C LYS A 60 11.33 8.84 7.89
N SER A 61 10.32 9.47 7.28
CA SER A 61 8.99 9.63 7.87
C SER A 61 8.25 8.29 7.91
N GLU A 62 7.31 8.16 8.84
CA GLU A 62 6.45 6.98 8.94
C GLU A 62 5.66 6.78 7.65
N VAL A 63 5.52 5.52 7.21
CA VAL A 63 4.68 5.15 6.08
C VAL A 63 3.30 4.75 6.57
N VAL A 64 2.33 4.83 5.68
CA VAL A 64 0.94 4.44 5.93
C VAL A 64 0.61 3.26 5.03
N PHE A 65 -0.09 2.26 5.58
CA PHE A 65 -0.42 1.03 4.87
C PHE A 65 -1.78 1.12 4.22
N TYR A 66 -1.90 0.76 2.94
CA TYR A 66 -3.21 0.75 2.28
C TYR A 66 -4.16 -0.22 2.98
N GLY A 67 -5.45 0.15 3.11
CA GLY A 67 -6.44 -0.65 3.83
C GLY A 67 -6.34 -0.58 5.36
N SER A 68 -5.40 0.21 5.92
CA SER A 68 -5.43 0.50 7.36
C SER A 68 -6.60 1.44 7.71
N GLU A 69 -7.25 1.19 8.85
CA GLU A 69 -8.39 2.00 9.35
C GLU A 69 -8.02 3.47 9.57
N ASP A 70 -6.74 3.76 9.80
CA ASP A 70 -6.23 5.10 10.03
C ASP A 70 -5.57 5.72 8.78
N PHE A 71 -5.70 5.09 7.60
CA PHE A 71 -5.06 5.58 6.38
C PHE A 71 -5.46 7.01 6.06
N SER A 72 -6.77 7.27 6.02
CA SER A 72 -7.32 8.58 5.63
C SER A 72 -6.77 9.69 6.53
N GLN A 73 -6.66 9.42 7.84
CA GLN A 73 -6.19 10.37 8.83
C GLN A 73 -4.67 10.60 8.77
N LYS A 74 -3.88 9.54 8.53
CA LYS A 74 -2.41 9.63 8.50
C LYS A 74 -1.87 10.12 7.17
N TYR A 75 -2.57 9.83 6.07
CA TYR A 75 -2.11 10.19 4.73
C TYR A 75 -2.55 11.60 4.32
N PHE A 76 -3.78 12.00 4.65
CA PHE A 76 -4.30 13.34 4.37
C PHE A 76 -4.20 14.22 5.62
N PRO A 77 -3.12 15.01 5.81
CA PRO A 77 -2.98 15.87 6.98
C PRO A 77 -4.02 17.00 7.01
N ASP A 78 -4.54 17.41 5.85
CA ASP A 78 -5.62 18.37 5.71
C ASP A 78 -6.97 17.63 5.64
N ARG A 79 -7.71 17.66 6.76
CA ARG A 79 -9.02 17.00 6.88
C ARG A 79 -10.06 17.52 5.89
N LEU A 80 -9.90 18.75 5.38
CA LEU A 80 -10.83 19.32 4.39
C LEU A 80 -10.60 18.76 2.97
N LYS A 81 -9.44 18.13 2.74
CA LYS A 81 -9.06 17.50 1.47
C LYS A 81 -8.95 15.98 1.57
N ALA A 82 -9.29 15.42 2.72
CA ALA A 82 -9.27 13.98 2.94
C ALA A 82 -10.39 13.35 2.11
N GLU A 83 -10.01 12.62 1.06
CA GLU A 83 -10.95 11.71 0.41
C GLU A 83 -11.06 10.46 1.28
N PRO A 84 -12.28 9.98 1.61
CA PRO A 84 -12.45 8.71 2.30
C PRO A 84 -12.00 7.61 1.36
N VAL A 85 -10.76 7.17 1.54
CA VAL A 85 -10.28 5.91 1.00
C VAL A 85 -10.88 4.80 1.84
N GLY A 86 -11.13 3.66 1.20
CA GLY A 86 -11.73 2.52 1.88
C GLY A 86 -10.83 2.18 3.05
N GLU A 87 -11.29 2.53 4.25
CA GLU A 87 -10.94 1.89 5.50
C GLU A 87 -11.53 0.48 5.41
N ASP A 88 -11.00 -0.26 4.44
CA ASP A 88 -11.54 -1.53 4.02
C ASP A 88 -10.85 -2.54 4.93
N ILE A 89 -11.59 -2.93 5.97
CA ILE A 89 -11.26 -4.01 6.91
C ILE A 89 -11.03 -5.35 6.17
N SER A 90 -11.23 -5.39 4.84
CA SER A 90 -10.88 -6.53 4.02
C SER A 90 -9.36 -6.74 4.02
N THR A 91 -8.98 -7.98 4.32
CA THR A 91 -7.63 -8.50 4.11
C THR A 91 -7.28 -8.65 2.62
N ASN A 92 -8.08 -8.05 1.72
CA ASN A 92 -7.93 -8.13 0.27
C ASN A 92 -7.60 -6.74 -0.29
N ILE A 93 -6.31 -6.49 -0.56
CA ILE A 93 -5.84 -5.22 -1.13
C ILE A 93 -6.35 -4.91 -2.54
N ARG A 94 -7.05 -5.85 -3.19
CA ARG A 94 -7.71 -5.62 -4.48
C ARG A 94 -9.08 -4.98 -4.31
N GLU A 95 -9.63 -5.07 -3.11
CA GLU A 95 -10.87 -4.45 -2.71
C GLU A 95 -10.57 -3.13 -1.99
N GLY A 96 -11.39 -2.13 -2.26
CA GLY A 96 -11.26 -0.81 -1.66
C GLY A 96 -10.74 0.28 -2.60
N ARG A 97 -10.55 1.45 -2.02
CA ARG A 97 -10.17 2.68 -2.72
C ARG A 97 -8.75 3.05 -2.32
N HIS A 98 -7.82 3.16 -3.27
CA HIS A 98 -6.41 3.42 -2.98
C HIS A 98 -5.90 4.68 -3.66
N VAL A 99 -5.10 5.45 -2.92
CA VAL A 99 -4.43 6.65 -3.43
C VAL A 99 -3.26 6.28 -4.35
N CYS A 100 -3.20 6.91 -5.52
CA CYS A 100 -2.07 6.79 -6.42
C CYS A 100 -0.86 7.61 -5.93
N PRO A 101 0.36 7.04 -5.90
CA PRO A 101 1.56 7.77 -5.49
C PRO A 101 1.98 8.89 -6.46
N GLU A 102 1.64 8.80 -7.74
CA GLU A 102 2.03 9.80 -8.73
C GLU A 102 1.07 11.00 -8.76
N CYS A 103 -0.23 10.74 -8.82
CA CYS A 103 -1.22 11.81 -9.00
C CYS A 103 -2.01 12.17 -7.74
N GLY A 104 -1.85 11.43 -6.64
CA GLY A 104 -2.57 11.66 -5.38
C GLY A 104 -4.08 11.40 -5.42
N LYS A 105 -4.63 10.99 -6.58
CA LYS A 105 -6.05 10.67 -6.74
C LYS A 105 -6.35 9.26 -6.23
N VAL A 106 -7.56 9.07 -5.72
CA VAL A 106 -8.08 7.76 -5.31
C VAL A 106 -8.54 6.94 -6.52
N ALA A 107 -7.56 6.44 -7.28
CA ALA A 107 -7.77 5.72 -8.54
C ALA A 107 -6.75 4.59 -8.77
N LEU A 108 -6.04 4.17 -7.72
CA LEU A 108 -5.09 3.07 -7.77
C LEU A 108 -5.83 1.74 -7.52
N THR A 109 -5.55 0.74 -8.34
CA THR A 109 -6.07 -0.63 -8.22
C THR A 109 -4.91 -1.62 -8.17
N PHE A 110 -5.11 -2.73 -7.46
CA PHE A 110 -4.15 -3.83 -7.40
C PHE A 110 -4.69 -5.02 -8.19
N GLU A 111 -3.84 -5.58 -9.05
CA GLU A 111 -4.14 -6.78 -9.82
C GLU A 111 -3.16 -7.89 -9.44
N GLU A 112 -3.67 -9.10 -9.27
CA GLU A 112 -2.82 -10.28 -9.05
C GLU A 112 -2.34 -10.79 -10.41
N ILE A 113 -1.02 -10.89 -10.56
CA ILE A 113 -0.36 -11.26 -11.82
C ILE A 113 0.33 -12.64 -11.73
N GLY A 114 0.02 -13.40 -10.69
CA GLY A 114 0.48 -14.76 -10.46
C GLY A 114 1.05 -14.96 -9.06
N ASP A 115 1.64 -16.12 -8.84
CA ASP A 115 2.28 -16.49 -7.57
C ASP A 115 3.81 -16.48 -7.71
N TRP A 116 4.50 -16.43 -6.57
CA TRP A 116 5.94 -16.65 -6.51
C TRP A 116 6.28 -17.70 -5.46
N ALA A 117 7.16 -18.63 -5.83
CA ALA A 117 7.62 -19.72 -4.99
C ALA A 117 8.78 -19.27 -4.08
#